data_AF-A0A3C1UI84-F1
#
_entry.id   AF-A0A3C1UI84-F1
#
_cell.length_a   1.000
_cell.length_b   1.000
_cell.length_c   1.000
_cell.angle_alpha   90.00
_cell.angle_beta   90.00
_cell.angle_gamma   90.00
#
_symmetry.space_group_name_H-M   'P 1'
#
loop_
_entity.id
_entity.type
_entity.pdbx_description
1 polymer ?
#
loop_
_entity_poly.entity_id
_entity_poly.type
_entity_poly.pdbx_seq_one_letter_code
_entity_poly.pdbx_strand_id
1 'polypeptide(L)'
;QEAHEAIRPTDLSKKTAGNNPEQQKLYQLIWSRTIASQMADAKTLRTKLSVKVGKDSDDSKKENAIPDFSINGSRVLFDGWLRADPEARQD
;
A
#
# COMPACT_ATOMS: atom_id res chain seq x y z
N GLN A 1 16.45 -5.99 -29.53
CA GLN A 1 15.25 -6.83 -29.30
C GLN A 1 14.54 -6.26 -28.09
N GLU A 2 13.34 -5.72 -28.29
CA GLU A 2 12.54 -5.19 -27.17
C GLU A 2 11.81 -6.34 -26.50
N ALA A 3 11.82 -6.37 -25.17
CA ALA A 3 11.00 -7.31 -24.41
C ALA A 3 9.53 -6.84 -24.48
N HIS A 4 8.69 -7.60 -25.19
CA HIS A 4 7.29 -7.22 -25.42
C HIS A 4 6.33 -7.64 -24.30
N GLU A 5 6.77 -8.50 -23.38
CA GLU A 5 5.92 -9.03 -22.32
C GLU A 5 6.49 -8.76 -20.92
N ALA A 6 5.60 -8.48 -19.98
CA ALA A 6 5.95 -8.36 -18.57
C ALA A 6 6.47 -9.69 -18.01
N ILE A 7 7.37 -9.62 -17.03
CA ILE A 7 7.86 -10.82 -16.33
C ILE A 7 6.70 -11.46 -15.57
N ARG A 8 6.39 -12.72 -15.92
CA ARG A 8 5.31 -13.51 -15.31
C ARG A 8 5.64 -15.01 -15.31
N PRO A 9 4.98 -15.83 -14.48
CA PRO A 9 5.10 -17.28 -14.58
C PRO A 9 4.63 -17.78 -15.94
N THR A 10 5.32 -18.78 -16.48
CA THR A 10 4.91 -19.48 -17.71
C THR A 10 3.71 -20.40 -17.46
N ASP A 11 3.54 -20.90 -16.23
CA ASP A 11 2.42 -21.71 -15.76
C ASP A 11 1.97 -21.19 -14.39
N LEU A 12 0.74 -20.65 -14.33
CA LEU A 12 0.18 -20.08 -13.10
C LEU A 12 -0.21 -21.14 -12.06
N SER A 13 -0.39 -22.40 -12.48
CA SER A 13 -0.74 -23.50 -11.56
C SER A 13 0.44 -23.89 -10.66
N LYS A 14 1.67 -23.61 -11.10
CA LYS A 14 2.88 -23.79 -10.30
C LYS A 14 3.01 -22.65 -9.30
N LYS A 15 2.84 -22.95 -8.02
CA LYS A 15 2.99 -21.97 -6.94
C LYS A 15 4.43 -21.78 -6.47
N THR A 16 5.31 -22.73 -6.80
CA THR A 16 6.72 -22.73 -6.39
C THR A 16 7.61 -23.16 -7.55
N ALA A 17 8.79 -22.54 -7.67
CA ALA A 17 9.85 -22.91 -8.60
C ALA A 17 11.20 -22.37 -8.08
N GLY A 18 12.31 -22.91 -8.59
CA GLY A 18 13.66 -22.52 -8.19
C GLY A 18 14.37 -23.56 -7.33
N ASN A 19 15.70 -23.62 -7.45
CA ASN A 19 16.54 -24.64 -6.83
C ASN A 19 17.13 -24.20 -5.48
N ASN A 20 17.14 -22.90 -5.19
CA ASN A 20 17.63 -22.33 -3.94
C ASN A 20 16.61 -21.33 -3.35
N PRO A 21 16.78 -20.92 -2.08
CA PRO A 21 15.85 -20.03 -1.41
C PRO A 21 15.66 -18.68 -2.11
N GLU A 22 16.72 -18.12 -2.70
CA GLU A 22 16.65 -16.83 -3.39
C GLU A 22 15.79 -16.91 -4.65
N GLN A 23 15.95 -17.97 -5.45
CA GLN A 23 15.15 -18.22 -6.64
C GLN A 23 13.69 -18.48 -6.29
N GLN A 24 13.42 -19.20 -5.20
CA GLN A 24 12.07 -19.45 -4.73
C GLN A 24 11.37 -18.17 -4.28
N LYS A 25 12.08 -17.29 -3.55
CA LYS A 25 11.57 -15.96 -3.17
C LYS A 25 11.30 -15.09 -4.40
N LEU A 26 12.22 -15.07 -5.36
CA LEU A 26 12.03 -14.31 -6.59
C LEU A 26 10.82 -14.83 -7.39
N TYR A 27 10.69 -16.15 -7.52
CA TYR A 27 9.54 -16.74 -8.20
C TYR A 27 8.23 -16.41 -7.48
N GLN A 28 8.21 -16.51 -6.14
CA GLN A 28 7.05 -16.17 -5.34
C GLN A 28 6.63 -14.70 -5.52
N LEU A 29 7.60 -13.78 -5.59
CA LEU A 29 7.36 -12.36 -5.88
C LEU A 29 6.77 -12.15 -7.28
N ILE A 30 7.34 -12.79 -8.31
CA ILE A 30 6.83 -12.70 -9.68
C ILE A 30 5.41 -13.27 -9.76
N TRP A 31 5.16 -14.39 -9.07
CA TRP A 31 3.86 -15.06 -9.04
C TRP A 31 2.81 -14.20 -8.32
N SER A 32 3.10 -13.70 -7.10
CA SER A 32 2.18 -12.86 -6.33
C SER A 32 1.80 -11.61 -7.12
N ARG A 33 2.80 -10.96 -7.75
CA ARG A 33 2.60 -9.75 -8.54
C ARG A 33 1.75 -9.99 -9.78
N THR A 34 1.96 -11.12 -10.46
CA THR A 34 1.17 -11.51 -11.63
C THR A 34 -0.29 -11.71 -11.25
N ILE A 35 -0.56 -12.47 -10.20
CA ILE A 35 -1.94 -12.72 -9.74
C ILE A 35 -2.60 -11.43 -9.26
N ALA A 36 -1.90 -10.64 -8.44
CA ALA A 36 -2.39 -9.36 -7.94
C ALA A 36 -2.79 -8.41 -9.09
N SER A 37 -2.03 -8.38 -10.19
CA SER A 37 -2.34 -7.54 -11.36
C SER A 37 -3.68 -7.85 -12.04
N GLN A 38 -4.22 -9.05 -11.84
CA GLN A 38 -5.49 -9.49 -12.44
C GLN A 38 -6.66 -9.40 -11.45
N MET A 39 -6.40 -9.02 -10.20
CA MET A 39 -7.41 -8.91 -9.15
C MET A 39 -8.02 -7.51 -9.12
N ALA A 40 -9.18 -7.40 -8.49
CA ALA A 40 -9.83 -6.11 -8.24
C ALA A 40 -9.00 -5.24 -7.28
N ASP A 41 -9.19 -3.92 -7.40
CA ASP A 41 -8.55 -2.95 -6.52
C ASP A 41 -8.91 -3.16 -5.04
N ALA A 42 -7.92 -2.97 -4.18
CA ALA A 42 -8.13 -2.82 -2.76
C ALA A 42 -8.89 -1.52 -2.46
N LYS A 43 -9.82 -1.56 -1.50
CA LYS A 43 -10.54 -0.37 -1.03
C LYS A 43 -10.08 -0.03 0.38
N THR A 44 -9.55 1.17 0.55
CA THR A 44 -9.06 1.67 1.85
C THR A 44 -9.80 2.93 2.25
N LEU A 45 -10.29 2.98 3.49
CA LEU A 45 -10.83 4.18 4.09
C LEU A 45 -9.71 4.93 4.80
N ARG A 46 -9.42 6.17 4.36
CA ARG A 46 -8.49 7.07 5.03
C ARG A 46 -9.27 8.16 5.77
N THR A 47 -8.95 8.35 7.03
CA THR A 47 -9.53 9.37 7.89
C THR A 47 -8.45 10.36 8.30
N LYS A 48 -8.69 11.65 8.10
CA LYS A 48 -7.83 12.73 8.61
C LYS A 48 -8.62 13.51 9.64
N LEU A 49 -8.05 13.67 10.83
CA LEU A 49 -8.56 14.60 11.83
C LEU A 49 -7.59 15.77 11.92
N SER A 50 -8.11 16.99 11.87
CA SER A 50 -7.36 18.22 12.11
C SER A 50 -7.94 18.89 13.34
N VAL A 51 -7.08 19.24 14.30
CA VAL A 51 -7.45 19.86 15.57
C VAL A 51 -6.81 21.23 15.63
N LYS A 52 -7.66 22.26 15.68
CA LYS A 52 -7.23 23.63 15.96
C LYS A 52 -7.26 23.87 17.45
N VAL A 53 -6.15 24.36 18.02
CA VAL A 53 -6.04 24.58 19.47
C VAL A 53 -6.02 26.09 19.72
N GLY A 54 -7.19 26.65 20.02
CA GLY A 54 -7.40 28.07 20.32
C GLY A 54 -8.87 28.47 20.22
N LYS A 55 -9.28 29.54 20.91
CA LYS A 55 -10.60 30.17 20.72
C LYS A 55 -10.51 31.21 19.60
N ASP A 56 -11.61 31.43 18.88
CA ASP A 56 -11.87 32.50 17.88
C ASP A 56 -11.72 33.95 18.41
N SER A 57 -10.96 34.19 19.47
CA SER A 57 -10.90 35.48 20.14
C SER A 57 -9.50 36.08 20.08
N ASP A 58 -9.38 37.05 19.17
CA ASP A 58 -8.44 38.16 19.10
C ASP A 58 -7.02 37.84 18.56
N ASP A 59 -6.81 38.30 17.31
CA ASP A 59 -5.64 38.12 16.44
C ASP A 59 -4.37 38.88 16.92
N SER A 60 -4.37 39.32 18.18
CA SER A 60 -3.46 40.34 18.71
C SER A 60 -2.39 39.80 19.69
N LYS A 61 -2.26 38.48 19.88
CA LYS A 61 -1.15 37.88 20.66
C LYS A 61 -0.54 36.63 19.99
N LYS A 62 0.32 36.84 18.99
CA LYS A 62 1.01 35.79 18.21
C LYS A 62 2.31 35.24 18.83
N GLU A 63 2.64 35.56 20.08
CA GLU A 63 3.88 35.09 20.70
C GLU A 63 3.80 33.68 21.33
N ASN A 64 2.61 33.08 21.48
CA ASN A 64 2.43 31.73 22.06
C ASN A 64 1.30 30.91 21.39
N ALA A 65 1.09 31.09 20.09
CA ALA A 65 0.03 30.36 19.37
C ALA A 65 0.36 28.87 19.27
N ILE A 66 -0.59 28.03 19.69
CA ILE A 66 -0.46 26.57 19.57
C ILE A 66 -0.73 26.19 18.10
N PRO A 67 0.16 25.42 17.44
CA PRO A 67 -0.05 25.02 16.05
C PRO A 67 -1.24 24.06 15.92
N ASP A 68 -1.82 24.02 14.72
CA ASP A 68 -2.81 23.00 14.36
C ASP A 68 -2.16 21.61 14.36
N PHE A 69 -2.83 20.65 14.97
CA PHE A 69 -2.43 19.26 14.94
C PHE A 69 -3.24 18.52 13.88
N SER A 70 -2.64 17.50 13.27
CA SER A 70 -3.38 16.57 12.43
C SER A 70 -2.94 15.14 12.63
N ILE A 71 -3.89 14.22 12.51
CA ILE A 71 -3.65 12.78 12.56
C ILE A 71 -4.33 12.13 11.35
N ASN A 72 -3.62 11.20 10.73
CA ASN A 72 -4.15 10.38 9.64
C ASN A 72 -4.26 8.94 10.13
N GLY A 73 -5.40 8.31 9.90
CA GLY A 73 -5.62 6.88 10.09
C GLY A 73 -6.10 6.25 8.78
N SER A 74 -5.86 4.96 8.60
CA SER A 74 -6.44 4.23 7.47
C SER A 74 -6.80 2.79 7.85
N ARG A 75 -7.82 2.24 7.20
CA ARG A 75 -8.20 0.83 7.33
C ARG A 75 -8.65 0.26 5.99
N VAL A 76 -8.37 -1.02 5.75
CA VAL A 76 -8.82 -1.72 4.54
C VAL A 76 -10.29 -2.11 4.72
N LEU A 77 -11.11 -1.77 3.73
CA LEU A 77 -12.52 -2.16 3.63
C LEU A 77 -12.70 -3.41 2.77
N PHE A 78 -11.85 -3.56 1.76
CA PHE A 78 -11.80 -4.72 0.87
C PHE A 78 -10.36 -4.94 0.41
N ASP A 79 -9.85 -6.16 0.59
CA ASP A 79 -8.44 -6.44 0.35
C ASP A 79 -8.08 -6.39 -1.14
N GLY A 80 -8.98 -6.82 -2.03
CA GLY A 80 -8.68 -6.90 -3.47
C GLY A 80 -7.36 -7.63 -3.72
N TRP A 81 -6.50 -7.03 -4.55
CA TRP A 81 -5.17 -7.53 -4.87
C TRP A 81 -4.24 -7.73 -3.66
N LEU A 82 -4.45 -7.02 -2.53
CA LEU A 82 -3.63 -7.17 -1.31
C LEU A 82 -3.67 -8.60 -0.76
N ARG A 83 -4.72 -9.36 -1.08
CA ARG A 83 -4.82 -10.76 -0.65
C ARG A 83 -3.81 -11.67 -1.35
N ALA A 84 -3.41 -11.35 -2.58
CA ALA A 84 -2.41 -12.11 -3.33
C ALA A 84 -0.98 -11.60 -3.12
N ASP A 85 -0.81 -10.30 -2.90
CA ASP A 85 0.50 -9.65 -2.73
C ASP A 85 0.51 -8.69 -1.51
N PRO A 86 0.37 -9.21 -0.28
CA PRO A 86 0.25 -8.37 0.91
C PRO A 86 1.52 -7.57 1.22
N GLU A 87 2.69 -8.07 0.83
CA GLU A 87 3.99 -7.42 1.06
C GLU A 87 4.19 -6.17 0.19
N ALA A 88 3.42 -6.02 -0.89
CA ALA A 88 3.48 -4.82 -1.72
C ALA A 88 2.77 -3.61 -1.09
N ARG A 89 2.06 -3.80 0.03
CA ARG A 89 1.65 -2.69 0.86
C ARG A 89 2.89 -2.10 1.54
N GLN A 90 3.31 -0.93 1.07
CA GLN A 90 4.26 -0.09 1.81
C GLN A 90 3.48 0.58 2.96
N ASP A 91 3.76 0.18 4.19
CA ASP A 91 3.29 0.88 5.39
C ASP A 91 4.10 2.16 5.63
#